data_AF-A0A2V6KKL2-F1
#
_entry.id   AF-A0A2V6KKL2-F1
#
_cell.length_a   1.000
_cell.length_b   1.000
_cell.length_c   1.000
_cell.angle_alpha   90.00
_cell.angle_beta   90.00
_cell.angle_gamma   90.00
#
_symmetry.space_group_name_H-M   'P 1'
#
loop_
_entity.id
_entity.type
_entity.pdbx_description
1 polymer ?
#
loop_
_entity_poly.entity_id
_entity_poly.type
_entity_poly.pdbx_seq_one_letter_code
_entity_poly.pdbx_strand_id
1 'polypeptide(L)'
;GSFQVRYRPSREYGHGISLGTALAISGAAANPNMGYHSSPVLSLLMTLFNVRLGWWLGNPGPAGSKTWKLAGPRYSVGPLFSEAAGNTTDRYQYVNLSDGGHFENLGLYEMVLRRCHWIVVSDAGEDPECSFADLGDAVRKIRIDFGIPIDFEPMSIYPRSAIETLKTPGHNCAIGRVRYSVVDGADAPDGIIVYIRPACYGDEPRDIYEYFKTNPAFPHESTSDQFFSESQFESYRMLGAYTMEKLCTDCRGDFRCFVRDILKRHLQMEAPVWLAKLLEETKEQEHVGA
;
A
#
# COMPACT_ATOMS: atom_id res chain seq x y z
N GLY A 1 -14.70 2.22 -5.83
CA GLY A 1 -15.81 2.81 -5.04
C GLY A 1 -15.28 3.20 -3.68
N SER A 2 -16.02 4.03 -2.93
CA SER A 2 -15.65 4.43 -1.56
C SER A 2 -16.89 4.41 -0.66
N PHE A 3 -16.70 4.61 0.64
CA PHE A 3 -17.83 4.77 1.57
C PHE A 3 -18.80 5.88 1.15
N GLN A 4 -18.28 6.98 0.58
CA GLN A 4 -19.07 8.14 0.17
C GLN A 4 -19.85 7.89 -1.14
N VAL A 5 -19.20 7.34 -2.15
CA VAL A 5 -19.80 7.12 -3.49
C VAL A 5 -20.32 5.70 -3.73
N ARG A 6 -20.28 4.84 -2.70
CA ARG A 6 -20.65 3.42 -2.75
C ARG A 6 -19.69 2.53 -3.57
N TYR A 7 -19.96 1.23 -3.52
CA TYR A 7 -19.19 0.19 -4.21
C TYR A 7 -19.97 -0.43 -5.38
N ARG A 8 -19.24 -0.93 -6.38
CA ARG A 8 -19.77 -1.66 -7.54
C ARG A 8 -18.95 -2.95 -7.74
N PRO A 9 -19.56 -4.04 -8.25
CA PRO A 9 -18.82 -5.25 -8.60
C PRO A 9 -17.76 -4.96 -9.67
N SER A 10 -16.51 -5.34 -9.41
CA SER A 10 -15.39 -5.11 -10.33
C SER A 10 -15.60 -5.78 -11.70
N ARG A 11 -16.21 -6.97 -11.72
CA ARG A 11 -16.52 -7.73 -12.95
C ARG A 11 -17.41 -6.97 -13.94
N GLU A 12 -18.19 -6.01 -13.48
CA GLU A 12 -19.11 -5.22 -14.32
C GLU A 12 -18.68 -3.75 -14.45
N TYR A 13 -17.88 -3.26 -13.50
CA TYR A 13 -17.45 -1.87 -13.46
C TYR A 13 -16.43 -1.61 -14.57
N GLY A 14 -16.64 -0.54 -15.35
CA GLY A 14 -15.73 -0.16 -16.43
C GLY A 14 -15.47 -1.27 -17.46
N HIS A 15 -16.49 -2.06 -17.81
CA HIS A 15 -16.40 -3.27 -18.65
C HIS A 15 -15.56 -4.41 -18.07
N GLY A 16 -15.45 -4.50 -16.74
CA GLY A 16 -14.70 -5.56 -16.08
C GLY A 16 -13.27 -5.13 -15.82
N ILE A 17 -13.10 -4.11 -14.97
CA ILE A 17 -11.78 -3.64 -14.57
C ILE A 17 -10.96 -4.78 -13.98
N SER A 18 -9.77 -5.01 -14.53
CA SER A 18 -8.84 -6.02 -14.02
C SER A 18 -8.04 -5.47 -12.84
N LEU A 19 -7.49 -6.36 -12.02
CA LEU A 19 -6.56 -5.98 -10.97
C LEU A 19 -5.35 -5.23 -11.55
N GLY A 20 -4.80 -5.69 -12.67
CA GLY A 20 -3.68 -5.03 -13.35
C GLY A 20 -4.03 -3.61 -13.80
N THR A 21 -5.25 -3.39 -14.30
CA THR A 21 -5.73 -2.04 -14.67
C THR A 21 -5.85 -1.14 -13.43
N ALA A 22 -6.40 -1.65 -12.33
CA ALA A 22 -6.50 -0.90 -11.09
C ALA A 22 -5.12 -0.54 -10.53
N LEU A 23 -4.17 -1.47 -10.55
CA LEU A 23 -2.78 -1.24 -10.16
C LEU A 23 -2.10 -0.18 -11.04
N ALA A 24 -2.26 -0.28 -12.37
CA ALA A 24 -1.68 0.69 -13.31
C ALA A 24 -2.26 2.11 -13.12
N ILE A 25 -3.56 2.23 -12.84
CA ILE A 25 -4.19 3.52 -12.50
C ILE A 25 -3.64 4.05 -11.17
N SER A 26 -3.44 3.17 -10.19
CA SER A 26 -3.05 3.55 -8.83
C SER A 26 -1.61 4.05 -8.73
N GLY A 27 -0.71 3.66 -9.64
CA GLY A 27 0.71 4.08 -9.64
C GLY A 27 1.07 5.11 -10.71
N ALA A 28 0.08 5.82 -11.26
CA ALA A 28 0.28 6.77 -12.35
C ALA A 28 0.71 8.16 -11.83
N ALA A 29 2.00 8.31 -11.49
CA ALA A 29 2.61 9.42 -10.74
C ALA A 29 2.46 10.86 -11.31
N ALA A 30 1.87 11.06 -12.49
CA ALA A 30 1.68 12.36 -13.13
C ALA A 30 0.21 12.58 -13.56
N ASN A 31 -0.66 12.91 -12.60
CA ASN A 31 -2.04 13.29 -12.88
C ASN A 31 -2.24 14.81 -12.69
N PRO A 32 -2.87 15.54 -13.62
CA PRO A 32 -3.21 16.95 -13.45
C PRO A 32 -3.98 17.28 -12.15
N ASN A 33 -4.72 16.32 -11.58
CA ASN A 33 -5.50 16.51 -10.35
C ASN A 33 -4.81 15.88 -9.12
N MET A 34 -3.74 16.51 -8.62
CA MET A 34 -2.95 16.06 -7.45
C MET A 34 -3.55 16.44 -6.08
N GLY A 35 -4.88 16.46 -5.92
CA GLY A 35 -5.52 16.77 -4.63
C GLY A 35 -5.02 18.10 -4.02
N TYR A 36 -4.42 18.06 -2.82
CA TYR A 36 -3.94 19.25 -2.09
C TYR A 36 -2.86 20.09 -2.82
N HIS A 37 -2.21 19.52 -3.84
CA HIS A 37 -1.22 20.20 -4.69
C HIS A 37 -1.76 20.64 -6.07
N SER A 38 -3.08 20.57 -6.27
CA SER A 38 -3.70 20.98 -7.53
C SER A 38 -3.56 22.50 -7.76
N SER A 39 -2.68 22.87 -8.70
CA SER A 39 -2.64 24.22 -9.27
C SER A 39 -3.49 24.23 -10.55
N PRO A 40 -4.49 25.13 -10.68
CA PRO A 40 -5.29 25.25 -11.89
C PRO A 40 -4.44 25.50 -13.15
N VAL A 41 -3.31 26.20 -13.00
CA VAL A 41 -2.36 26.49 -14.10
C VAL A 41 -1.57 25.24 -14.48
N LEU A 42 -1.14 24.45 -13.51
CA LEU A 42 -0.43 23.19 -13.76
C LEU A 42 -1.36 22.14 -14.38
N SER A 43 -2.63 22.10 -13.94
CA SER A 43 -3.70 21.27 -14.51
C SER A 43 -3.99 21.66 -15.96
N LEU A 44 -4.05 22.96 -16.26
CA LEU A 44 -4.21 23.48 -17.62
C LEU A 44 -3.01 23.13 -18.51
N LEU A 45 -1.77 23.31 -18.03
CA LEU A 45 -0.55 22.99 -18.79
C LEU A 45 -0.44 21.49 -19.08
N MET A 46 -0.65 20.62 -18.09
CA MET A 46 -0.66 19.16 -18.29
C MET A 46 -1.76 18.72 -19.26
N THR A 47 -2.94 19.37 -19.19
CA THR A 47 -4.04 19.15 -20.16
C THR A 47 -3.68 19.62 -21.56
N LEU A 48 -3.00 20.77 -21.71
CA LEU A 48 -2.60 21.34 -23.00
C LEU A 48 -1.49 20.52 -23.68
N PHE A 49 -0.59 19.92 -22.90
CA PHE A 49 0.51 19.07 -23.38
C PHE A 49 0.16 17.57 -23.45
N ASN A 50 -1.11 17.21 -23.25
CA ASN A 50 -1.61 15.83 -23.32
C ASN A 50 -0.89 14.85 -22.37
N VAL A 51 -0.35 15.35 -21.25
CA VAL A 51 0.19 14.54 -20.16
C VAL A 51 -1.00 14.11 -19.30
N ARG A 52 -1.68 13.04 -19.74
CA ARG A 52 -2.88 12.50 -19.08
C ARG A 52 -2.57 11.13 -18.48
N LEU A 53 -2.44 11.06 -17.17
CA LEU A 53 -2.48 9.77 -16.45
C LEU A 53 -3.76 9.56 -15.62
N GLY A 54 -4.70 10.51 -15.64
CA GLY A 54 -6.00 10.34 -14.99
C GLY A 54 -6.97 9.49 -15.81
N TRP A 55 -7.55 8.48 -15.17
CA TRP A 55 -8.52 7.59 -15.82
C TRP A 55 -9.94 8.04 -15.50
N TRP A 56 -10.70 8.44 -16.52
CA TRP A 56 -12.11 8.78 -16.37
C TRP A 56 -12.96 7.50 -16.36
N LEU A 57 -13.57 7.17 -15.24
CA LEU A 57 -14.47 6.02 -15.10
C LEU A 57 -15.88 6.45 -14.73
N GLY A 58 -16.88 5.63 -15.06
CA GLY A 58 -18.26 5.90 -14.67
C GLY A 58 -18.40 5.95 -13.16
N ASN A 59 -19.08 6.97 -12.64
CA ASN A 59 -19.22 7.17 -11.20
C ASN A 59 -19.91 5.96 -10.53
N PRO A 60 -19.34 5.33 -9.49
CA PRO A 60 -19.94 4.16 -8.84
C PRO A 60 -21.24 4.49 -8.09
N GLY A 61 -21.46 5.76 -7.74
CA GLY A 61 -22.60 6.25 -6.97
C GLY A 61 -23.89 6.43 -7.78
N PRO A 62 -24.92 7.04 -7.16
CA PRO A 62 -26.21 7.27 -7.81
C PRO A 62 -26.09 8.08 -9.10
N ALA A 63 -25.19 9.07 -9.12
CA ALA A 63 -24.94 9.95 -10.28
C ALA A 63 -24.49 9.18 -11.53
N GLY A 64 -23.72 8.09 -11.35
CA GLY A 64 -23.27 7.23 -12.45
C GLY A 64 -24.06 5.92 -12.60
N SER A 65 -25.27 5.83 -12.05
CA SER A 65 -26.12 4.63 -12.14
C SER A 65 -26.31 4.09 -13.57
N LYS A 66 -26.24 4.96 -14.59
CA LYS A 66 -26.32 4.62 -16.02
C LYS A 66 -24.96 4.47 -16.71
N THR A 67 -23.87 4.89 -16.08
CA THR A 67 -22.54 5.02 -16.70
C THR A 67 -21.46 4.18 -16.03
N TRP A 68 -21.66 3.66 -14.82
CA TRP A 68 -20.65 2.93 -14.04
C TRP A 68 -20.09 1.67 -14.72
N LYS A 69 -20.84 1.09 -15.68
CA LYS A 69 -20.37 -0.03 -16.50
C LYS A 69 -19.47 0.39 -17.67
N LEU A 70 -19.44 1.68 -18.00
CA LEU A 70 -18.67 2.21 -19.12
C LEU A 70 -17.21 2.43 -18.70
N ALA A 71 -16.28 2.07 -19.58
CA ALA A 71 -14.83 2.24 -19.38
C ALA A 71 -14.37 3.69 -19.53
N GLY A 72 -15.29 4.59 -19.91
CA GLY A 72 -15.06 6.02 -19.99
C GLY A 72 -16.23 6.78 -20.63
N PRO A 73 -16.13 8.11 -20.73
CA PRO A 73 -17.13 8.96 -21.36
C PRO A 73 -17.25 8.67 -22.87
N ARG A 74 -18.48 8.55 -23.39
CA ARG A 74 -18.73 8.33 -24.83
C ARG A 74 -18.36 9.52 -25.72
N TYR A 75 -18.33 10.73 -25.15
CA TYR A 75 -17.95 11.96 -25.84
C TYR A 75 -16.94 12.71 -24.96
N SER A 76 -15.75 13.00 -25.50
CA SER A 76 -14.59 13.53 -24.77
C SER A 76 -14.65 15.02 -24.46
N VAL A 77 -15.58 15.77 -25.06
CA VAL A 77 -15.66 17.24 -24.96
C VAL A 77 -16.10 17.75 -23.58
N GLY A 78 -17.04 17.08 -22.91
CA GLY A 78 -17.52 17.48 -21.58
C GLY A 78 -16.49 17.32 -20.44
N PRO A 79 -15.83 16.15 -20.32
CA PRO A 79 -14.76 15.92 -19.35
C PRO A 79 -13.60 16.92 -19.48
N LEU A 80 -13.22 17.27 -20.71
CA LEU A 80 -12.18 18.24 -21.02
C LEU A 80 -12.42 19.64 -20.43
N PHE A 81 -13.67 20.14 -20.47
CA PHE A 81 -14.03 21.42 -19.83
C PHE A 81 -14.16 21.31 -18.32
N SER A 82 -14.64 20.18 -17.79
CA SER A 82 -14.74 19.96 -16.34
C SER A 82 -13.37 19.82 -15.68
N GLU A 83 -12.41 19.21 -16.38
CA GLU A 83 -11.01 19.06 -15.98
C GLU A 83 -10.28 20.41 -16.03
N ALA A 84 -10.48 21.19 -17.11
CA ALA A 84 -9.94 22.54 -17.25
C ALA A 84 -10.51 23.55 -16.22
N ALA A 85 -11.72 23.30 -15.71
CA ALA A 85 -12.38 24.13 -14.71
C ALA A 85 -12.17 23.66 -13.25
N GLY A 86 -11.40 22.58 -13.02
CA GLY A 86 -11.20 22.01 -11.68
C GLY A 86 -12.47 21.46 -11.02
N ASN A 87 -13.50 21.15 -11.81
CA ASN A 87 -14.84 20.84 -11.34
C ASN A 87 -15.09 19.33 -11.23
N THR A 88 -14.12 18.61 -10.65
CA THR A 88 -14.13 17.15 -10.42
C THR A 88 -14.98 16.81 -9.19
N THR A 89 -16.30 17.02 -9.29
CA THR A 89 -17.25 16.68 -8.22
C THR A 89 -17.73 15.23 -8.31
N ASP A 90 -18.06 14.65 -7.16
CA ASP A 90 -18.69 13.32 -7.03
C ASP A 90 -20.14 13.27 -7.53
N ARG A 91 -20.68 14.41 -7.98
CA ARG A 91 -22.05 14.56 -8.50
C ARG A 91 -22.15 14.36 -10.00
N TYR A 92 -21.02 14.24 -10.70
CA TYR A 92 -20.99 14.01 -12.14
C TYR A 92 -21.10 12.52 -12.49
N GLN A 93 -21.51 12.22 -13.72
CA GLN A 93 -21.72 10.84 -14.19
C GLN A 93 -20.42 10.05 -14.34
N TYR A 94 -19.28 10.74 -14.37
CA TYR A 94 -17.93 10.18 -14.45
C TYR A 94 -17.06 10.81 -13.38
N VAL A 95 -16.08 10.04 -12.90
CA VAL A 95 -15.07 10.47 -11.92
C VAL A 95 -13.69 10.32 -12.54
N ASN A 96 -12.81 11.27 -12.25
CA ASN A 96 -11.40 11.19 -12.61
C ASN A 96 -10.67 10.46 -11.47
N LEU A 97 -10.03 9.33 -11.77
CA LEU A 97 -9.20 8.62 -10.81
C LEU A 97 -7.75 9.11 -10.91
N SER A 98 -7.20 9.49 -9.77
CA SER A 98 -5.79 9.82 -9.58
C SER A 98 -5.03 8.72 -8.86
N ASP A 99 -3.70 8.82 -8.95
CA ASP A 99 -2.75 8.00 -8.20
C ASP A 99 -3.05 8.06 -6.69
N GLY A 100 -3.02 6.89 -6.05
CA GLY A 100 -3.33 6.73 -4.63
C GLY A 100 -2.27 7.34 -3.71
N GLY A 101 -1.02 7.41 -4.16
CA GLY A 101 0.11 8.02 -3.45
C GLY A 101 -0.06 9.53 -3.23
N HIS A 102 -0.95 10.20 -3.97
CA HIS A 102 -1.33 11.59 -3.66
C HIS A 102 -2.07 11.74 -2.32
N PHE A 103 -2.71 10.66 -1.85
CA PHE A 103 -3.38 10.64 -0.56
C PHE A 103 -2.59 9.86 0.48
N GLU A 104 -2.29 8.58 0.24
CA GLU A 104 -1.59 7.71 1.19
C GLU A 104 -0.99 6.52 0.41
N ASN A 105 0.34 6.35 0.46
CA ASN A 105 1.10 5.52 -0.49
C ASN A 105 1.09 4.01 -0.17
N LEU A 106 0.70 3.60 1.04
CA LEU A 106 0.71 2.21 1.50
C LEU A 106 -0.65 1.51 1.36
N GLY A 107 -1.73 2.27 1.12
CA GLY A 107 -3.10 1.75 1.11
C GLY A 107 -3.60 1.30 2.50
N LEU A 108 -2.82 1.53 3.56
CA LEU A 108 -3.12 1.15 4.93
C LEU A 108 -4.37 1.88 5.45
N TYR A 109 -4.56 3.13 5.05
CA TYR A 109 -5.71 3.95 5.47
C TYR A 109 -7.04 3.27 5.14
N GLU A 110 -7.18 2.78 3.90
CA GLU A 110 -8.40 2.13 3.43
C GLU A 110 -8.61 0.75 4.07
N MET A 111 -7.54 0.04 4.42
CA MET A 111 -7.61 -1.24 5.14
C MET A 111 -8.13 -1.03 6.57
N VAL A 112 -7.66 0.00 7.26
CA VAL A 112 -8.11 0.35 8.62
C VAL A 112 -9.54 0.89 8.63
N LEU A 113 -9.90 1.69 7.63
CA LEU A 113 -11.28 2.14 7.43
C LEU A 113 -12.26 0.95 7.34
N ARG A 114 -11.84 -0.16 6.74
CA ARG A 114 -12.64 -1.40 6.59
C ARG A 114 -12.54 -2.36 7.78
N ARG A 115 -11.83 -1.98 8.85
CA ARG A 115 -11.58 -2.83 10.02
C ARG A 115 -10.90 -4.15 9.65
N CYS A 116 -10.00 -4.14 8.67
CA CYS A 116 -9.19 -5.34 8.39
C CYS A 116 -8.30 -5.65 9.60
N HIS A 117 -8.39 -6.87 10.15
CA HIS A 117 -7.54 -7.27 11.30
C HIS A 117 -6.22 -7.92 10.88
N TRP A 118 -6.04 -8.20 9.59
CA TRP A 118 -4.92 -8.97 9.05
C TRP A 118 -4.43 -8.21 7.84
N ILE A 119 -3.34 -7.46 8.01
CA ILE A 119 -2.84 -6.53 6.99
C ILE A 119 -1.38 -6.88 6.70
N VAL A 120 -1.05 -7.06 5.42
CA VAL A 120 0.33 -7.08 4.94
C VAL A 120 0.55 -5.80 4.15
N VAL A 121 1.52 -5.00 4.56
CA VAL A 121 1.96 -3.81 3.84
C VAL A 121 3.29 -4.12 3.18
N SER A 122 3.36 -3.96 1.86
CA SER A 122 4.62 -4.03 1.10
C SER A 122 5.00 -2.62 0.69
N ASP A 123 5.94 -2.02 1.41
CA ASP A 123 6.41 -0.66 1.16
C ASP A 123 7.63 -0.71 0.22
N ALA A 124 7.45 -0.21 -0.99
CA ALA A 124 8.48 -0.07 -2.01
C ALA A 124 8.84 1.40 -2.30
N GLY A 125 8.53 2.32 -1.38
CA GLY A 125 8.83 3.74 -1.51
C GLY A 125 10.33 4.05 -1.35
N GLU A 126 10.79 5.08 -2.05
CA GLU A 126 12.13 5.66 -1.87
C GLU A 126 12.27 6.22 -0.46
N ASP A 127 13.13 5.62 0.36
CA ASP A 127 13.49 6.16 1.67
C ASP A 127 14.86 5.57 2.10
N PRO A 128 15.97 6.14 1.58
CA PRO A 128 17.33 5.62 1.77
C PRO A 128 17.82 5.70 3.22
N GLU A 129 17.24 6.61 4.00
CA GLU A 129 17.58 6.81 5.42
C GLU A 129 16.67 6.01 6.37
N CYS A 130 15.72 5.23 5.85
CA CYS A 130 14.74 4.50 6.65
C CYS A 130 14.03 5.41 7.67
N SER A 131 13.58 6.57 7.22
CA SER A 131 12.78 7.52 7.99
C SER A 131 11.32 7.07 8.16
N PHE A 132 10.86 6.12 7.34
CA PHE A 132 9.50 5.60 7.31
C PHE A 132 8.45 6.68 7.08
N ALA A 133 8.74 7.64 6.20
CA ALA A 133 7.89 8.81 5.96
C ALA A 133 6.45 8.42 5.56
N ASP A 134 6.29 7.49 4.61
CA ASP A 134 4.98 7.02 4.15
C ASP A 134 4.20 6.32 5.27
N LEU A 135 4.86 5.47 6.06
CA LEU A 135 4.24 4.82 7.22
C LEU A 135 3.83 5.84 8.29
N GLY A 136 4.70 6.79 8.61
CA GLY A 136 4.43 7.86 9.56
C GLY A 136 3.26 8.76 9.12
N ASP A 137 3.16 9.04 7.83
CA ASP A 137 2.04 9.77 7.24
C ASP A 137 0.72 8.99 7.33
N ALA A 138 0.72 7.71 6.96
CA ALA A 138 -0.45 6.84 7.07
C ALA A 138 -0.95 6.71 8.52
N VAL A 139 -0.05 6.41 9.46
CA VAL A 139 -0.36 6.30 10.89
C VAL A 139 -0.93 7.61 11.44
N ARG A 140 -0.36 8.76 11.05
CA ARG A 140 -0.84 10.08 11.47
C ARG A 140 -2.24 10.38 10.93
N LYS A 141 -2.50 10.13 9.64
CA LYS A 141 -3.83 10.32 9.01
C LYS A 141 -4.89 9.43 9.67
N ILE A 142 -4.60 8.14 9.83
CA ILE A 142 -5.49 7.18 10.48
C ILE A 142 -5.86 7.61 11.90
N ARG A 143 -4.86 8.06 12.68
CA ARG A 143 -5.11 8.54 14.05
C ARG A 143 -5.96 9.81 14.06
N ILE A 144 -5.70 10.77 13.17
CA ILE A 144 -6.44 12.04 13.12
C ILE A 144 -7.90 11.80 12.69
N ASP A 145 -8.10 11.01 11.64
CA ASP A 145 -9.43 10.88 11.01
C ASP A 145 -10.31 9.85 11.73
N PHE A 146 -9.73 8.77 12.25
CA PHE A 146 -10.48 7.67 12.85
C PHE A 146 -10.28 7.53 14.36
N GLY A 147 -9.31 8.24 14.94
CA GLY A 147 -8.97 8.07 16.36
C GLY A 147 -8.31 6.74 16.69
N ILE A 148 -7.93 5.93 15.68
CA ILE A 148 -7.37 4.58 15.86
C ILE A 148 -5.84 4.67 15.93
N PRO A 149 -5.20 4.33 17.07
CA PRO A 149 -3.75 4.25 17.15
C PRO A 149 -3.19 3.04 16.39
N ILE A 150 -2.01 3.21 15.81
CA ILE A 150 -1.20 2.13 15.28
C ILE A 150 0.16 2.16 15.97
N ASP A 151 0.52 1.05 16.61
CA ASP A 151 1.73 0.93 17.42
C ASP A 151 2.70 -0.05 16.74
N PHE A 152 3.97 0.32 16.66
CA PHE A 152 5.06 -0.57 16.25
C PHE A 152 6.09 -0.66 17.39
N GLU A 153 6.59 -1.87 17.64
CA GLU A 153 7.80 -2.06 18.43
C GLU A 153 9.01 -1.48 17.66
N PRO A 154 10.16 -1.22 18.33
CA PRO A 154 11.36 -0.75 17.66
C PRO A 154 11.69 -1.59 16.43
N MET A 155 11.64 -0.96 15.26
CA MET A 155 11.86 -1.63 13.99
C MET A 155 13.36 -1.80 13.74
N SER A 156 13.77 -3.03 13.45
CA SER A 156 15.13 -3.40 13.09
C SER A 156 15.36 -3.32 11.58
N ILE A 157 14.80 -2.31 10.92
CA ILE A 157 15.00 -2.03 9.50
C ILE A 157 15.91 -0.79 9.43
N TYR A 158 17.13 -0.99 8.96
CA TYR A 158 18.19 0.02 9.01
C TYR A 158 18.62 0.49 7.61
N PRO A 159 19.04 1.76 7.49
CA PRO A 159 19.56 2.28 6.23
C PRO A 159 20.92 1.68 5.89
N ARG A 160 21.26 1.73 4.62
CA ARG A 160 22.55 1.24 4.09
C ARG A 160 23.75 1.82 4.85
N SER A 161 23.68 3.10 5.20
CA SER A 161 24.74 3.83 5.92
C SER A 161 25.05 3.25 7.30
N ALA A 162 24.11 2.54 7.93
CA ALA A 162 24.25 2.00 9.27
C ALA A 162 24.78 0.55 9.30
N ILE A 163 24.75 -0.18 8.17
CA ILE A 163 25.01 -1.63 8.10
C ILE A 163 26.31 -2.04 8.80
N GLU A 164 27.41 -1.32 8.55
CA GLU A 164 28.74 -1.64 9.11
C GLU A 164 28.82 -1.44 10.63
N THR A 165 27.89 -0.70 11.22
CA THR A 165 27.86 -0.34 12.64
C THR A 165 26.73 -1.02 13.42
N LEU A 166 25.97 -1.89 12.77
CA LEU A 166 24.85 -2.58 13.40
C LEU A 166 25.30 -3.45 14.56
N LYS A 167 24.61 -3.29 15.69
CA LYS A 167 24.78 -4.12 16.90
C LYS A 167 23.81 -5.30 16.93
N THR A 168 22.76 -5.21 16.14
CA THR A 168 21.67 -6.18 16.03
C THR A 168 21.45 -6.52 14.57
N PRO A 169 21.01 -7.74 14.24
CA PRO A 169 20.66 -8.10 12.87
C PRO A 169 19.63 -7.12 12.29
N GLY A 170 19.84 -6.74 11.03
CA GLY A 170 18.82 -6.04 10.25
C GLY A 170 17.78 -7.02 9.72
N HIS A 171 16.55 -6.55 9.59
CA HIS A 171 15.42 -7.32 9.08
C HIS A 171 14.66 -6.53 8.03
N ASN A 172 13.94 -7.25 7.17
CA ASN A 172 13.12 -6.67 6.08
C ASN A 172 11.66 -6.45 6.46
N CYS A 173 11.29 -6.64 7.73
CA CYS A 173 9.91 -6.47 8.17
C CYS A 173 9.80 -6.04 9.62
N ALA A 174 8.60 -5.58 9.98
CA ALA A 174 8.19 -5.23 11.32
C ALA A 174 6.73 -5.64 11.56
N ILE A 175 6.38 -5.86 12.82
CA ILE A 175 5.00 -6.17 13.23
C ILE A 175 4.40 -4.96 13.93
N GLY A 176 3.23 -4.54 13.47
CA GLY A 176 2.44 -3.45 14.04
C GLY A 176 1.09 -3.93 14.58
N ARG A 177 0.51 -3.14 15.47
CA ARG A 177 -0.81 -3.35 16.07
C ARG A 177 -1.75 -2.22 15.69
N VAL A 178 -2.91 -2.54 15.13
CA VAL A 178 -4.00 -1.58 14.92
C VAL A 178 -4.98 -1.66 16.08
N ARG A 179 -5.13 -0.57 16.83
CA ARG A 179 -5.89 -0.58 18.08
C ARG A 179 -7.36 -0.21 17.90
N TYR A 180 -8.11 -1.07 17.20
CA TYR A 180 -9.56 -0.91 17.02
C TYR A 180 -10.30 -0.82 18.36
N SER A 181 -9.84 -1.57 19.37
CA SER A 181 -10.40 -1.57 20.73
C SER A 181 -10.48 -0.19 21.39
N VAL A 182 -9.65 0.77 20.98
CA VAL A 182 -9.66 2.14 21.52
C VAL A 182 -10.92 2.91 21.11
N VAL A 183 -11.48 2.61 19.94
CA VAL A 183 -12.63 3.33 19.36
C VAL A 183 -13.89 2.46 19.37
N ASP A 184 -13.74 1.16 19.12
CA ASP A 184 -14.86 0.22 18.96
C ASP A 184 -15.22 -0.49 20.29
N GLY A 185 -14.47 -0.23 21.37
CA GLY A 185 -14.67 -0.80 22.72
C GLY A 185 -13.68 -1.90 23.08
N ALA A 186 -13.49 -2.14 24.38
CA ALA A 186 -12.43 -3.02 24.91
C ALA A 186 -12.51 -4.49 24.43
N ASP A 187 -13.70 -4.94 24.04
CA ASP A 187 -13.95 -6.30 23.55
C ASP A 187 -13.71 -6.44 22.03
N ALA A 188 -13.53 -5.32 21.30
CA ALA A 188 -13.26 -5.37 19.87
C ALA A 188 -11.84 -5.90 19.61
N PRO A 189 -11.66 -6.88 18.70
CA PRO A 189 -10.34 -7.41 18.39
C PRO A 189 -9.49 -6.37 17.64
N ASP A 190 -8.24 -6.25 18.07
CA ASP A 190 -7.25 -5.41 17.40
C ASP A 190 -6.70 -6.09 16.13
N GLY A 191 -6.15 -5.29 15.23
CA GLY A 191 -5.52 -5.77 13.99
C GLY A 191 -4.01 -5.98 14.12
N ILE A 192 -3.47 -6.84 13.27
CA ILE A 192 -2.04 -7.10 13.06
C ILE A 192 -1.63 -6.54 11.70
N ILE A 193 -0.54 -5.79 11.68
CA ILE A 193 0.16 -5.35 10.46
C ILE A 193 1.48 -6.12 10.37
N VAL A 194 1.74 -6.72 9.21
CA VAL A 194 3.08 -7.14 8.78
C VAL A 194 3.57 -6.09 7.79
N TYR A 195 4.47 -5.22 8.22
CA TYR A 195 5.08 -4.20 7.36
C TYR A 195 6.37 -4.77 6.79
N ILE A 196 6.48 -4.81 5.47
CA ILE A 196 7.61 -5.40 4.73
C ILE A 196 8.24 -4.30 3.89
N ARG A 197 9.57 -4.21 3.94
CA ARG A 197 10.36 -3.21 3.20
C ARG A 197 11.58 -3.88 2.56
N PRO A 198 11.88 -3.58 1.28
CA PRO A 198 13.14 -3.98 0.66
C PRO A 198 14.32 -3.40 1.45
N ALA A 199 15.24 -4.27 1.83
CA ALA A 199 16.48 -3.91 2.52
C ALA A 199 17.51 -4.98 2.23
N CYS A 200 18.80 -4.62 2.28
CA CYS A 200 19.88 -5.58 2.11
C CYS A 200 20.83 -5.53 3.31
N TYR A 201 21.18 -6.69 3.87
CA TYR A 201 22.07 -6.83 5.02
C TYR A 201 23.24 -7.79 4.77
N GLY A 202 23.36 -8.32 3.56
CA GLY A 202 24.51 -9.10 3.10
C GLY A 202 24.29 -10.61 3.05
N ASP A 203 23.11 -11.10 3.42
CA ASP A 203 22.74 -12.51 3.30
C ASP A 203 21.98 -12.83 1.99
N GLU A 204 21.76 -11.83 1.14
CA GLU A 204 21.08 -11.95 -0.15
C GLU A 204 21.87 -12.82 -1.16
N PRO A 205 21.18 -13.42 -2.14
CA PRO A 205 21.79 -14.07 -3.29
C PRO A 205 22.88 -13.20 -3.97
N ARG A 206 23.87 -13.86 -4.57
CA ARG A 206 25.11 -13.24 -5.03
C ARG A 206 24.92 -12.18 -6.11
N ASP A 207 23.90 -12.35 -6.95
CA ASP A 207 23.45 -11.40 -7.98
C ASP A 207 22.87 -10.13 -7.35
N ILE A 208 21.93 -10.26 -6.40
CA ILE A 208 21.36 -9.12 -5.66
C ILE A 208 22.45 -8.39 -4.86
N TYR A 209 23.33 -9.13 -4.18
CA TYR A 209 24.38 -8.53 -3.38
C TYR A 209 25.41 -7.79 -4.24
N GLU A 210 25.78 -8.33 -5.41
CA GLU A 210 26.65 -7.61 -6.36
C GLU A 210 25.99 -6.31 -6.81
N TYR A 211 24.72 -6.36 -7.23
CA TYR A 211 23.97 -5.18 -7.65
C TYR A 211 23.86 -4.14 -6.53
N PHE A 212 23.57 -4.59 -5.30
CA PHE A 212 23.58 -3.74 -4.12
C PHE A 212 24.94 -3.06 -3.90
N LYS A 213 26.06 -3.78 -4.09
CA LYS A 213 27.40 -3.18 -3.93
C LYS A 213 27.76 -2.20 -5.04
N THR A 214 27.27 -2.39 -6.27
CA THR A 214 27.58 -1.53 -7.42
C THR A 214 26.62 -0.35 -7.60
N ASN A 215 25.41 -0.41 -7.03
CA ASN A 215 24.38 0.63 -7.14
C ASN A 215 24.04 1.20 -5.74
N PRO A 216 24.58 2.37 -5.36
CA PRO A 216 24.42 2.93 -4.01
C PRO A 216 22.98 3.23 -3.59
N ALA A 217 22.12 3.57 -4.55
CA ALA A 217 20.74 3.92 -4.29
C ALA A 217 19.84 2.68 -4.10
N PHE A 218 20.20 1.50 -4.62
CA PHE A 218 19.41 0.28 -4.45
C PHE A 218 19.33 -0.15 -2.96
N PRO A 219 18.19 -0.64 -2.44
CA PRO A 219 16.88 -0.82 -3.07
C PRO A 219 15.92 0.38 -2.86
N HIS A 220 16.47 1.59 -2.79
CA HIS A 220 15.75 2.86 -2.62
C HIS A 220 16.08 3.82 -3.79
N GLU A 221 16.17 3.29 -5.01
CA GLU A 221 16.31 4.14 -6.20
C GLU A 221 15.06 4.98 -6.39
N SER A 222 15.22 6.15 -7.01
CA SER A 222 14.14 7.12 -7.02
C SER A 222 12.92 6.62 -7.75
N THR A 223 11.76 6.75 -7.11
CA THR A 223 10.47 6.40 -7.71
C THR A 223 10.04 7.36 -8.82
N SER A 224 10.79 8.45 -9.02
CA SER A 224 10.63 9.34 -10.16
C SER A 224 11.16 8.73 -11.47
N ASP A 225 12.05 7.74 -11.40
CA ASP A 225 12.49 6.98 -12.57
C ASP A 225 11.53 5.82 -12.84
N GLN A 226 10.84 5.87 -13.98
CA GLN A 226 9.89 4.85 -14.40
C GLN A 226 10.48 3.89 -15.45
N PHE A 227 11.75 4.07 -15.85
CA PHE A 227 12.39 3.29 -16.91
C PHE A 227 13.53 2.45 -16.39
N PHE A 228 13.19 1.28 -15.84
CA PHE A 228 14.20 0.39 -15.29
C PHE A 228 15.01 -0.30 -16.39
N SER A 229 16.31 -0.43 -16.15
CA SER A 229 17.15 -1.37 -16.90
C SER A 229 16.76 -2.81 -16.57
N GLU A 230 17.14 -3.77 -17.42
CA GLU A 230 16.87 -5.20 -17.18
C GLU A 230 17.48 -5.67 -15.85
N SER A 231 18.72 -5.29 -15.57
CA SER A 231 19.40 -5.66 -14.32
C SER A 231 18.77 -5.03 -13.08
N GLN A 232 18.29 -3.78 -13.19
CA GLN A 232 17.56 -3.11 -12.11
C GLN A 232 16.23 -3.81 -11.82
N PHE A 233 15.42 -4.03 -12.85
CA PHE A 233 14.13 -4.72 -12.72
C PHE A 233 14.30 -6.11 -12.13
N GLU A 234 15.25 -6.89 -12.66
CA GLU A 234 15.52 -8.25 -12.19
C GLU A 234 16.02 -8.24 -10.74
N SER A 235 16.86 -7.28 -10.34
CA SER A 235 17.34 -7.16 -8.96
C SER A 235 16.23 -6.86 -7.98
N TYR A 236 15.28 -5.95 -8.31
CA TYR A 236 14.09 -5.72 -7.47
C TYR A 236 13.18 -6.95 -7.43
N ARG A 237 12.92 -7.59 -8.58
CA ARG A 237 12.08 -8.78 -8.67
C ARG A 237 12.65 -9.91 -7.81
N MET A 238 13.95 -10.16 -7.92
CA MET A 238 14.65 -11.20 -7.16
C MET A 238 14.75 -10.86 -5.67
N LEU A 239 15.04 -9.60 -5.30
CA LEU A 239 15.04 -9.18 -3.90
C LEU A 239 13.66 -9.36 -3.25
N GLY A 240 12.59 -8.98 -3.95
CA GLY A 240 11.22 -9.19 -3.49
C GLY A 240 10.87 -10.67 -3.34
N ALA A 241 11.19 -11.49 -4.35
CA ALA A 241 10.96 -12.94 -4.30
C ALA A 241 11.72 -13.60 -3.14
N TYR A 242 13.00 -13.27 -2.99
CA TYR A 242 13.84 -13.77 -1.90
C TYR A 242 13.34 -13.35 -0.51
N THR A 243 12.93 -12.08 -0.36
CA THR A 243 12.34 -11.57 0.89
C THR A 243 11.07 -12.35 1.24
N MET A 244 10.19 -12.57 0.26
CA MET A 244 8.95 -13.33 0.50
C MET A 244 9.22 -14.82 0.73
N GLU A 245 10.22 -15.43 0.09
CA GLU A 245 10.62 -16.82 0.34
C GLU A 245 11.16 -17.01 1.77
N LYS A 246 11.88 -16.01 2.31
CA LYS A 246 12.28 -16.00 3.73
C LYS A 246 11.10 -15.91 4.69
N LEU A 247 10.13 -15.04 4.38
CA LEU A 247 9.00 -14.75 5.26
C LEU A 247 7.89 -15.82 5.18
N CYS A 248 7.61 -16.33 3.98
CA CYS A 248 6.55 -17.29 3.71
C CYS A 248 7.06 -18.72 3.85
N THR A 249 6.35 -19.50 4.65
CA THR A 249 6.55 -20.94 4.83
C THR A 249 5.28 -21.70 4.45
N ASP A 250 5.26 -23.04 4.60
CA ASP A 250 4.06 -23.87 4.40
C ASP A 250 3.01 -23.63 5.49
N CYS A 251 2.43 -22.43 5.50
CA CYS A 251 1.33 -22.06 6.38
C CYS A 251 -0.05 -22.27 5.74
N ARG A 252 -0.12 -22.77 4.49
CA ARG A 252 -1.37 -23.11 3.77
C ARG A 252 -2.45 -22.03 3.82
N GLY A 253 -2.05 -20.76 3.88
CA GLY A 253 -2.97 -19.61 3.97
C GLY A 253 -3.38 -19.19 5.39
N ASP A 254 -2.92 -19.87 6.45
CA ASP A 254 -3.09 -19.40 7.83
C ASP A 254 -2.11 -18.26 8.12
N PHE A 255 -2.63 -17.04 8.24
CA PHE A 255 -1.81 -15.88 8.53
C PHE A 255 -1.37 -15.79 9.99
N ARG A 256 -2.02 -16.48 10.95
CA ARG A 256 -1.44 -16.61 12.31
C ARG A 256 -0.17 -17.45 12.25
N CYS A 257 -0.19 -18.58 11.53
CA CYS A 257 1.02 -19.35 11.23
C CYS A 257 2.10 -18.47 10.59
N PHE A 258 1.73 -17.68 9.57
CA PHE A 258 2.65 -16.75 8.90
C PHE A 258 3.34 -15.80 9.89
N VAL A 259 2.56 -15.13 10.75
CA VAL A 259 3.12 -14.21 11.76
C VAL A 259 4.00 -14.95 12.77
N ARG A 260 3.60 -16.15 13.23
CA ARG A 260 4.43 -16.97 14.14
C ARG A 260 5.78 -17.33 13.50
N ASP A 261 5.79 -17.71 12.24
CA ASP A 261 7.02 -18.08 11.54
C ASP A 261 7.92 -16.85 11.30
N ILE A 262 7.35 -15.68 11.01
CA ILE A 262 8.10 -14.41 10.96
C ILE A 262 8.78 -14.13 12.32
N LEU A 263 8.03 -14.18 13.42
CA LEU A 263 8.57 -13.90 14.75
C LEU A 263 9.70 -14.86 15.11
N LYS A 264 9.51 -16.16 14.85
CA LYS A 264 10.44 -17.20 15.26
C LYS A 264 11.70 -17.29 14.38
N ARG A 265 11.54 -17.22 13.07
CA ARG A 265 12.62 -17.51 12.11
C ARG A 265 13.31 -16.26 11.60
N HIS A 266 12.53 -15.21 11.35
CA HIS A 266 13.04 -13.99 10.74
C HIS A 266 13.43 -12.97 11.80
N LEU A 267 12.49 -12.53 12.65
CA LEU A 267 12.76 -11.51 13.67
C LEU A 267 13.45 -12.04 14.93
N GLN A 268 13.44 -13.36 15.13
CA GLN A 268 14.01 -14.06 16.29
C GLN A 268 13.59 -13.43 17.63
N MET A 269 12.31 -13.09 17.74
CA MET A 269 11.74 -12.41 18.90
C MET A 269 10.57 -13.19 19.50
N GLU A 270 10.40 -13.07 20.82
CA GLU A 270 9.20 -13.56 21.48
C GLU A 270 7.99 -12.68 21.13
N ALA A 271 6.83 -13.31 20.96
CA ALA A 271 5.60 -12.58 20.71
C ALA A 271 5.25 -11.72 21.94
N PRO A 272 5.03 -10.40 21.79
CA PRO A 272 4.49 -9.58 22.87
C PRO A 272 3.15 -10.14 23.35
N VAL A 273 2.80 -9.91 24.62
CA VAL A 273 1.58 -10.45 25.26
C VAL A 273 0.32 -10.21 24.42
N TRP A 274 0.18 -9.02 23.84
CA TRP A 274 -0.97 -8.68 22.99
C TRP A 274 -1.03 -9.51 21.71
N LEU A 275 0.12 -9.80 21.11
CA LEU A 275 0.23 -10.53 19.87
C LEU A 275 0.04 -12.03 20.11
N ALA A 276 0.63 -12.55 21.19
CA ALA A 276 0.43 -13.93 21.63
C ALA A 276 -1.07 -14.25 21.77
N LYS A 277 -1.85 -13.36 22.42
CA LYS A 277 -3.30 -13.50 22.56
C LYS A 277 -4.00 -13.64 21.20
N LEU A 278 -3.71 -12.74 20.25
CA LEU A 278 -4.33 -12.77 18.90
C LEU A 278 -3.91 -14.00 18.09
N LEU A 279 -2.72 -14.53 18.34
CA LEU A 279 -2.21 -15.72 17.69
C LEU A 279 -2.76 -17.02 18.32
N GLU A 280 -3.29 -17.03 19.54
CA GLU A 280 -3.75 -18.25 20.23
C GLU A 280 -5.21 -18.65 19.95
N GLU A 281 -6.05 -17.74 19.44
CA GLU A 281 -7.51 -17.90 19.25
C GLU A 281 -7.98 -19.08 18.36
N THR A 282 -7.08 -19.93 17.90
CA THR A 282 -7.38 -21.12 17.08
C THR A 282 -8.11 -22.25 17.81
N LYS A 283 -8.16 -22.29 19.15
CA LYS A 283 -8.64 -23.48 19.88
C LYS A 283 -10.13 -23.56 20.20
N GLU A 284 -10.89 -22.46 20.14
CA GLU A 284 -12.31 -22.50 20.55
C GLU A 284 -13.31 -22.76 19.41
N GLN A 285 -12.90 -22.68 18.15
CA GLN A 285 -13.82 -22.88 17.02
C GLN A 285 -13.89 -24.31 16.47
N GLU A 286 -13.03 -25.22 16.93
CA GLU A 286 -13.08 -26.66 16.56
C GLU A 286 -13.90 -27.53 17.54
N HIS A 287 -14.53 -26.97 18.58
CA HIS A 287 -15.31 -27.73 19.57
C HIS A 287 -16.82 -27.39 19.64
N VAL A 288 -17.34 -26.63 18.67
CA VAL A 288 -18.80 -26.33 18.58
C VAL A 288 -19.46 -27.03 17.37
N GLY A 289 -18.77 -27.97 16.73
CA GLY A 289 -19.26 -28.73 15.59
C GLY A 289 -18.98 -30.22 15.69
N ALA A 290 -19.49 -30.86 16.75
CA ALA A 290 -19.61 -32.32 16.84
C ALA A 290 -21.01 -32.67 17.37
#